data_AF-A0A812RSB1-F1
#
_entry.id   AF-A0A812RSB1-F1
#
_cell.length_a   1.000
_cell.length_b   1.000
_cell.length_c   1.000
_cell.angle_alpha   90.00
_cell.angle_beta   90.00
_cell.angle_gamma   90.00
#
_symmetry.space_group_name_H-M   'P 1'
#
loop_
_entity.id
_entity.type
_entity.pdbx_description
1 polymer ?
#
loop_
_entity_poly.entity_id
_entity_poly.type
_entity_poly.pdbx_seq_one_letter_code
_entity_poly.pdbx_strand_id
1 'polypeptide(L)'
;MVLAMWLIFANNSKVAVAQKAPLEQRHNICATISTAVALFSGFFNILQLTAIDDFDLPGRANNFTLNLSRPIEWILTCPIMQLKLVVLAGSRVPSYRRFMMPLISVSVLLCGTASMFTGDALRFAWYGFGLCLASIMFFHNALQIKENSEGEESLFHGDSDYRKLSILLIVTWFPFPMWFSLSVEGFGVITDPFLIEMGWVVLNIVSKFTFIIWMQRMKMVHQRKIESARELYGLSPSDEMTEEDLKKRAATSGISGGINPENYGLGQGEEADSELKLAELVAETLVTLGMSSHTDRMLRLMVDNGVTNTAVLERLNQERCMELNLPWALIESTQRRWTAEKMNMGQDKGGSIEKEDPFKKLLDANKERMTGKNLMNALPGMPGINTPPVAGAGGTTW
;
A
#
# COMPACT_ATOMS: atom_id res chain seq x y z
N MET A 1 21.22 -2.59 -24.59
CA MET A 1 19.83 -2.62 -25.09
C MET A 1 19.35 -4.02 -25.44
N VAL A 2 19.97 -4.72 -26.39
CA VAL A 2 19.61 -6.10 -26.77
C VAL A 2 19.60 -7.03 -25.56
N LEU A 3 20.57 -6.90 -24.65
CA LEU A 3 20.62 -7.70 -23.42
C LEU A 3 19.45 -7.44 -22.46
N ALA A 4 19.07 -6.19 -22.21
CA ALA A 4 17.96 -5.86 -21.30
C ALA A 4 16.62 -6.31 -21.89
N MET A 5 16.40 -6.06 -23.18
CA MET A 5 15.26 -6.60 -23.92
C MET A 5 15.29 -8.13 -23.88
N TRP A 6 16.42 -8.76 -24.19
CA TRP A 6 16.59 -10.20 -24.17
C TRP A 6 16.34 -10.79 -22.78
N LEU A 7 16.75 -10.14 -21.69
CA LEU A 7 16.43 -10.59 -20.33
C LEU A 7 14.94 -10.47 -20.01
N ILE A 8 14.24 -9.46 -20.53
CA ILE A 8 12.78 -9.34 -20.45
C ILE A 8 12.11 -10.44 -21.29
N PHE A 9 12.60 -10.71 -22.50
CA PHE A 9 12.08 -11.74 -23.40
C PHE A 9 12.33 -13.16 -22.92
N ALA A 10 13.55 -13.46 -22.49
CA ALA A 10 13.98 -14.75 -21.97
C ALA A 10 13.23 -15.10 -20.67
N ASN A 11 12.80 -14.09 -19.91
CA ASN A 11 11.96 -14.28 -18.74
C ASN A 11 10.46 -14.08 -19.00
N ASN A 12 10.00 -13.97 -20.26
CA ASN A 12 8.60 -13.67 -20.57
C ASN A 12 7.63 -14.71 -19.98
N SER A 13 8.02 -15.99 -19.90
CA SER A 13 7.23 -17.02 -19.20
C SER A 13 7.06 -16.70 -17.71
N LYS A 14 8.14 -16.29 -17.03
CA LYS A 14 8.10 -15.86 -15.62
C LYS A 14 7.29 -14.59 -15.44
N VAL A 15 7.38 -13.63 -16.36
CA VAL A 15 6.59 -12.39 -16.32
C VAL A 15 5.11 -12.67 -16.58
N ALA A 16 4.78 -13.62 -17.45
CA ALA A 16 3.41 -14.04 -17.70
C ALA A 16 2.79 -14.74 -16.48
N VAL A 17 3.57 -15.59 -15.80
CA VAL A 17 3.20 -16.18 -14.51
C VAL A 17 3.05 -15.08 -13.46
N ALA A 18 3.97 -14.12 -13.40
CA ALA A 18 3.92 -12.98 -12.48
C ALA A 18 2.66 -12.14 -12.66
N GLN A 19 2.24 -11.84 -13.89
CA GLN A 19 1.00 -11.07 -14.12
C GLN A 19 -0.25 -11.83 -13.66
N LYS A 20 -0.25 -13.16 -13.73
CA LYS A 20 -1.35 -14.00 -13.25
C LYS A 20 -1.29 -14.30 -11.75
N ALA A 21 -0.18 -13.94 -11.10
CA ALA A 21 0.03 -14.21 -9.69
C ALA A 21 -0.90 -13.38 -8.78
N PRO A 22 -1.08 -13.79 -7.52
CA PRO A 22 -1.75 -12.99 -6.50
C PRO A 22 -1.15 -11.58 -6.40
N LEU A 23 -1.97 -10.61 -5.99
CA LEU A 23 -1.57 -9.20 -5.93
C LEU A 23 -0.33 -8.98 -5.06
N GLU A 24 -0.21 -9.70 -3.94
CA GLU A 24 0.97 -9.66 -3.07
C GLU A 24 2.26 -10.06 -3.82
N GLN A 25 2.23 -11.17 -4.56
CA GLN A 25 3.38 -11.62 -5.33
C GLN A 25 3.74 -10.63 -6.44
N ARG A 26 2.73 -10.04 -7.10
CA ARG A 26 2.93 -8.95 -8.08
C ARG A 26 3.62 -7.73 -7.45
N HIS A 27 3.19 -7.30 -6.27
CA HIS A 27 3.83 -6.20 -5.53
C HIS A 27 5.29 -6.51 -5.20
N ASN A 28 5.58 -7.74 -4.74
CA ASN A 28 6.95 -8.16 -4.43
C ASN A 28 7.86 -8.11 -5.67
N ILE A 29 7.39 -8.63 -6.80
CA ILE A 29 8.13 -8.59 -8.07
C ILE A 29 8.34 -7.13 -8.52
N CYS A 30 7.31 -6.29 -8.47
CA CYS A 30 7.41 -4.87 -8.82
C CYS A 30 8.36 -4.10 -7.89
N ALA A 31 8.43 -4.45 -6.62
CA ALA A 31 9.36 -3.88 -5.65
C ALA A 31 10.81 -4.22 -5.98
N THR A 32 11.12 -5.49 -6.25
CA THR A 32 12.46 -5.90 -6.66
C THR A 32 12.92 -5.20 -7.94
N ILE A 33 12.03 -5.12 -8.94
CA ILE A 33 12.32 -4.40 -10.19
C ILE A 33 12.56 -2.91 -9.92
N SER A 34 11.85 -2.31 -8.95
CA SER A 34 12.06 -0.90 -8.58
C SER A 34 13.44 -0.64 -8.02
N THR A 35 13.95 -1.53 -7.18
CA THR A 35 15.31 -1.43 -6.64
C THR A 35 16.32 -1.47 -7.78
N ALA A 36 16.14 -2.36 -8.76
CA ALA A 36 17.00 -2.40 -9.94
C ALA A 36 16.93 -1.08 -10.75
N VAL A 37 15.73 -0.54 -11.00
CA VAL A 37 15.56 0.75 -11.69
C VAL A 37 16.24 1.89 -10.91
N ALA A 38 16.10 1.95 -9.59
CA ALA A 38 16.75 2.94 -8.74
C ALA A 38 18.28 2.84 -8.83
N LEU A 39 18.84 1.63 -8.77
CA LEU A 39 20.28 1.39 -8.88
C LEU A 39 20.81 1.81 -10.25
N PHE A 40 20.15 1.42 -11.35
CA PHE A 40 20.56 1.84 -12.70
C PHE A 40 20.46 3.36 -12.87
N SER A 41 19.37 3.98 -12.40
CA SER A 41 19.19 5.43 -12.51
C SER A 41 20.24 6.17 -11.68
N GLY A 42 20.54 5.71 -10.46
CA GLY A 42 21.61 6.27 -9.63
C GLY A 42 22.98 6.16 -10.29
N PHE A 43 23.29 5.01 -10.88
CA PHE A 43 24.54 4.81 -11.62
C PHE A 43 24.67 5.76 -12.82
N PHE A 44 23.64 5.86 -13.67
CA PHE A 44 23.70 6.76 -14.83
C PHE A 44 23.67 8.24 -14.44
N ASN A 45 22.95 8.64 -13.38
CA ASN A 45 23.04 10.01 -12.86
C ASN A 45 24.46 10.36 -12.39
N ILE A 46 25.21 9.40 -11.81
CA ILE A 46 26.63 9.63 -11.48
C ILE A 46 27.45 9.83 -12.76
N LEU A 47 27.22 9.03 -13.81
CA LEU A 47 27.89 9.23 -15.09
C LEU A 47 27.60 10.63 -15.68
N GLN A 48 26.33 11.06 -15.66
CA GLN A 48 25.90 12.40 -16.10
C GLN A 48 26.69 13.50 -15.40
N LEU A 49 26.89 13.38 -14.08
CA LEU A 49 27.65 14.37 -13.30
C LEU A 49 29.15 14.41 -13.63
N THR A 50 29.72 13.32 -14.15
CA THR A 50 31.15 13.24 -14.47
C THR A 50 31.49 13.79 -15.86
N ALA A 51 30.50 14.07 -16.71
CA ALA A 51 30.68 14.53 -18.10
C ALA A 51 31.56 13.61 -18.97
N ILE A 52 31.81 12.36 -18.54
CA ILE A 52 32.66 11.39 -19.26
C ILE A 52 32.00 10.94 -20.56
N ASP A 53 30.68 11.04 -20.62
CA ASP A 53 29.81 10.58 -21.70
C ASP A 53 29.25 11.74 -22.56
N ASP A 54 29.80 12.93 -22.40
CA ASP A 54 29.48 14.11 -23.19
C ASP A 54 30.04 13.95 -24.61
N PHE A 55 29.15 14.03 -25.58
CA PHE A 55 29.45 13.83 -27.00
C PHE A 55 29.11 15.10 -27.78
N ASP A 56 30.13 15.77 -28.31
CA ASP A 56 29.96 16.93 -29.18
C ASP A 56 29.48 16.47 -30.56
N LEU A 57 28.31 16.96 -30.98
CA LEU A 57 27.75 16.62 -32.28
C LEU A 57 28.20 17.63 -33.34
N PRO A 58 29.12 17.26 -34.26
CA PRO A 58 29.58 18.18 -35.29
C PRO A 58 28.44 18.52 -36.25
N GLY A 59 28.30 19.81 -36.58
CA GLY A 59 27.30 20.30 -37.55
C GLY A 59 25.98 20.81 -36.94
N ARG A 60 25.82 20.81 -35.61
CA ARG A 60 24.70 21.51 -34.94
C ARG A 60 25.08 22.96 -34.65
N ALA A 61 24.17 23.89 -34.91
CA ALA A 61 24.34 25.28 -34.46
C ALA A 61 24.45 25.32 -32.92
N ASN A 62 25.33 26.17 -32.38
CA ASN A 62 25.54 26.43 -30.95
C ASN A 62 26.32 25.39 -30.13
N ASN A 63 27.24 24.60 -30.72
CA ASN A 63 28.12 23.67 -29.97
C ASN A 63 27.34 22.79 -28.98
N PHE A 64 26.31 22.10 -29.46
CA PHE A 64 25.49 21.23 -28.63
C PHE A 64 26.28 19.98 -28.19
N THR A 65 26.50 19.87 -26.88
CA THR A 65 27.07 18.69 -26.25
C THR A 65 25.92 17.79 -25.76
N LEU A 66 25.90 16.55 -26.24
CA LEU A 66 24.91 15.55 -25.85
C LEU A 66 25.46 14.66 -24.75
N ASN A 67 24.79 14.65 -23.60
CA ASN A 67 25.06 13.66 -22.57
C ASN A 67 24.39 12.31 -22.93
N LEU A 68 25.18 11.30 -23.30
CA LEU A 68 24.68 10.02 -23.83
C LEU A 68 24.07 9.09 -22.79
N SER A 69 24.44 9.23 -21.52
CA SER A 69 23.92 8.40 -20.44
C SER A 69 22.44 8.64 -20.22
N ARG A 70 21.91 9.85 -20.47
CA ARG A 70 20.46 10.14 -20.40
C ARG A 70 19.62 9.22 -21.30
N PRO A 71 19.78 9.22 -22.65
CA PRO A 71 18.98 8.35 -23.50
C PRO A 71 19.21 6.86 -23.20
N ILE A 72 20.44 6.46 -22.84
CA ILE A 72 20.74 5.08 -22.46
C ILE A 72 19.97 4.67 -21.21
N GLU A 73 20.01 5.49 -20.15
CA GLU A 73 19.27 5.26 -18.90
C GLU A 73 17.77 5.17 -19.17
N TRP A 74 17.22 6.12 -19.94
CA TRP A 74 15.78 6.15 -20.22
C TRP A 74 15.34 4.92 -21.00
N ILE A 75 16.09 4.52 -22.03
CA ILE A 75 15.77 3.33 -22.84
C ILE A 75 15.83 2.06 -21.99
N LEU A 76 16.65 2.02 -20.94
CA LEU A 76 16.72 0.88 -20.03
C LEU A 76 15.60 0.91 -18.97
N THR A 77 15.31 2.06 -18.40
CA THR A 77 14.46 2.18 -17.20
C THR A 77 12.98 2.41 -17.50
N CYS A 78 12.65 3.23 -18.49
CA CYS A 78 11.27 3.59 -18.83
C CYS A 78 10.43 2.37 -19.29
N PRO A 79 10.93 1.49 -20.17
CA PRO A 79 10.18 0.29 -20.57
C PRO A 79 9.93 -0.66 -19.40
N ILE A 80 10.86 -0.73 -18.44
CA ILE A 80 10.72 -1.53 -17.22
C ILE A 80 9.62 -0.94 -16.31
N MET A 81 9.55 0.39 -16.18
CA MET A 81 8.45 1.05 -15.45
C MET A 81 7.09 0.81 -16.10
N GLN A 82 7.00 0.85 -17.43
CA GLN A 82 5.78 0.48 -18.16
C GLN A 82 5.40 -0.98 -17.94
N LEU A 83 6.38 -1.90 -17.99
CA LEU A 83 6.15 -3.31 -17.72
C LEU A 83 5.60 -3.54 -16.31
N LYS A 84 6.11 -2.81 -15.31
CA LYS A 84 5.62 -2.89 -13.92
C LYS A 84 4.14 -2.53 -13.81
N LEU A 85 3.67 -1.49 -14.50
CA LEU A 85 2.24 -1.16 -14.51
C LEU A 85 1.42 -2.33 -15.07
N VAL A 86 1.81 -2.89 -16.21
CA VAL A 86 1.10 -4.03 -16.81
C VAL A 86 1.08 -5.25 -15.88
N VAL A 87 2.22 -5.59 -15.27
CA VAL A 87 2.32 -6.72 -14.32
C VAL A 87 1.44 -6.47 -13.10
N LEU A 88 1.48 -5.25 -12.54
CA LEU A 88 0.69 -4.88 -11.39
C LEU A 88 -0.82 -4.90 -11.68
N ALA A 89 -1.24 -4.52 -12.89
CA ALA A 89 -2.64 -4.57 -13.31
C ALA A 89 -3.22 -5.99 -13.34
N GLY A 90 -2.36 -7.01 -13.50
CA GLY A 90 -2.73 -8.41 -13.44
C GLY A 90 -3.49 -8.92 -14.67
N SER A 91 -4.26 -9.99 -14.48
CA SER A 91 -5.00 -10.68 -15.56
C SER A 91 -6.10 -9.85 -16.22
N ARG A 92 -6.55 -8.75 -15.58
CA ARG A 92 -7.57 -7.84 -16.13
C ARG A 92 -7.08 -7.05 -17.34
N VAL A 93 -5.77 -6.81 -17.43
CA VAL A 93 -5.16 -6.14 -18.59
C VAL A 93 -4.72 -7.18 -19.62
N PRO A 94 -5.02 -7.00 -20.92
CA PRO A 94 -4.68 -7.97 -21.96
C PRO A 94 -3.19 -8.34 -21.99
N SER A 95 -2.90 -9.63 -22.15
CA SER A 95 -1.53 -10.16 -22.08
C SER A 95 -0.54 -9.55 -23.10
N TYR A 96 -1.01 -9.08 -24.25
CA TYR A 96 -0.16 -8.44 -25.27
C TYR A 96 0.43 -7.10 -24.78
N ARG A 97 -0.19 -6.45 -23.78
CA ARG A 97 0.29 -5.18 -23.19
C ARG A 97 1.67 -5.31 -22.57
N ARG A 98 2.02 -6.50 -22.08
CA ARG A 98 3.34 -6.79 -21.50
C ARG A 98 4.47 -6.50 -22.47
N PHE A 99 4.23 -6.68 -23.76
CA PHE A 99 5.19 -6.41 -24.81
C PHE A 99 4.99 -5.02 -25.41
N MET A 100 3.73 -4.70 -25.72
CA MET A 100 3.38 -3.50 -26.47
C MET A 100 3.68 -2.22 -25.69
N MET A 101 3.45 -2.17 -24.37
CA MET A 101 3.74 -0.97 -23.56
C MET A 101 5.25 -0.68 -23.44
N PRO A 102 6.11 -1.65 -23.08
CA PRO A 102 7.57 -1.44 -23.13
C PRO A 102 8.08 -1.10 -24.52
N LEU A 103 7.56 -1.75 -25.56
CA LEU A 103 8.00 -1.49 -26.94
C LEU A 103 7.69 -0.06 -27.37
N ILE A 104 6.48 0.44 -27.10
CA ILE A 104 6.12 1.83 -27.40
C ILE A 104 7.03 2.80 -26.64
N SER A 105 7.31 2.53 -25.36
CA SER A 105 8.23 3.37 -24.58
C SER A 105 9.64 3.40 -25.19
N VAL A 106 10.17 2.27 -25.65
CA VAL A 106 11.44 2.24 -26.37
C VAL A 106 11.34 3.04 -27.65
N SER A 107 10.29 2.87 -28.46
CA SER A 107 10.11 3.57 -29.73
C SER A 107 10.07 5.09 -29.53
N VAL A 108 9.35 5.59 -28.52
CA VAL A 108 9.33 7.01 -28.16
C VAL A 108 10.74 7.53 -27.88
N LEU A 109 11.50 6.79 -27.07
CA LEU A 109 12.83 7.20 -26.64
C LEU A 109 13.86 7.09 -27.76
N LEU A 110 13.75 6.10 -28.64
CA LEU A 110 14.57 6.01 -29.85
C LEU A 110 14.29 7.17 -30.80
N CYS A 111 13.02 7.58 -30.95
CA CYS A 111 12.67 8.77 -31.75
C CYS A 111 13.23 10.05 -31.13
N GLY A 112 13.12 10.21 -29.80
CA GLY A 112 13.72 11.34 -29.08
C GLY A 112 15.24 11.36 -29.24
N THR A 113 15.89 10.20 -29.11
CA THR A 113 17.34 10.05 -29.33
C THR A 113 17.71 10.38 -30.77
N ALA A 114 17.01 9.84 -31.77
CA ALA A 114 17.23 10.15 -33.18
C ALA A 114 17.07 11.65 -33.48
N SER A 115 16.11 12.32 -32.83
CA SER A 115 15.94 13.77 -32.90
C SER A 115 17.18 14.52 -32.38
N MET A 116 17.82 14.05 -31.29
CA MET A 116 19.08 14.64 -30.79
C MET A 116 20.23 14.52 -31.79
N PHE A 117 20.34 13.38 -32.50
CA PHE A 117 21.41 13.11 -33.47
C PHE A 117 21.17 13.69 -34.87
N THR A 118 19.99 14.24 -35.14
CA THR A 118 19.66 14.79 -36.46
C THR A 118 19.60 16.32 -36.44
N GLY A 119 19.97 16.92 -37.58
CA GLY A 119 19.90 18.36 -37.82
C GLY A 119 18.58 18.81 -38.46
N ASP A 120 18.39 20.13 -38.50
CA ASP A 120 17.39 20.84 -39.31
C ASP A 120 15.95 20.32 -39.16
N ALA A 121 15.24 20.12 -40.28
CA ALA A 121 13.83 19.71 -40.30
C ALA A 121 13.63 18.25 -39.83
N LEU A 122 14.61 17.37 -40.09
CA LEU A 122 14.51 15.95 -39.74
C LEU A 122 14.42 15.73 -38.23
N ARG A 123 15.10 16.59 -37.45
CA ARG A 123 14.98 16.65 -35.99
C ARG A 123 13.53 16.79 -35.53
N PHE A 124 12.81 17.75 -36.10
CA PHE A 124 11.41 18.01 -35.76
C PHE A 124 10.47 16.91 -36.27
N ALA A 125 10.81 16.26 -37.39
CA ALA A 125 10.08 15.08 -37.86
C ALA A 125 10.17 13.92 -36.86
N TRP A 126 11.38 13.59 -36.38
CA TRP A 126 11.58 12.57 -35.34
C TRP A 126 10.91 12.94 -34.02
N TYR A 127 11.02 14.20 -33.60
CA TYR A 127 10.35 14.69 -32.40
C TYR A 127 8.82 14.56 -32.50
N GLY A 128 8.23 15.03 -33.61
CA GLY A 128 6.79 14.95 -33.85
C GLY A 128 6.29 13.50 -33.89
N PHE A 129 7.03 12.60 -34.55
CA PHE A 129 6.71 11.18 -34.55
C PHE A 129 6.80 10.56 -33.15
N GLY A 130 7.85 10.89 -32.39
CA GLY A 130 7.99 10.50 -30.99
C GLY A 130 6.85 11.01 -30.10
N LEU A 131 6.38 12.24 -30.32
CA LEU A 131 5.26 12.84 -29.59
C LEU A 131 3.93 12.15 -29.89
N CYS A 132 3.69 11.74 -31.14
CA CYS A 132 2.55 10.90 -31.51
C CYS A 132 2.58 9.55 -30.78
N LEU A 133 3.74 8.88 -30.76
CA LEU A 133 3.92 7.63 -30.03
C LEU A 133 3.74 7.82 -28.51
N ALA A 134 4.22 8.93 -27.95
CA ALA A 134 4.04 9.25 -26.53
C ALA A 134 2.57 9.48 -26.19
N SER A 135 1.82 10.12 -27.09
CA SER A 135 0.37 10.30 -26.95
C SER A 135 -0.37 8.96 -26.97
N ILE A 136 0.01 8.05 -27.87
CA ILE A 136 -0.51 6.66 -27.90
C ILE A 136 -0.15 5.92 -26.60
N MET A 137 1.07 6.09 -26.09
CA MET A 137 1.50 5.51 -24.82
C MET A 137 0.66 6.01 -23.63
N PHE A 138 0.42 7.32 -23.54
CA PHE A 138 -0.42 7.90 -22.49
C PHE A 138 -1.88 7.45 -22.60
N PHE A 139 -2.41 7.37 -23.83
CA PHE A 139 -3.73 6.81 -24.08
C PHE A 139 -3.84 5.37 -23.58
N HIS A 140 -2.83 4.54 -23.80
CA HIS A 140 -2.85 3.17 -23.30
C HIS A 140 -2.62 3.04 -21.79
N ASN A 141 -1.86 3.96 -21.17
CA ASN A 141 -1.82 4.05 -19.71
C ASN A 141 -3.18 4.41 -19.12
N ALA A 142 -3.91 5.33 -19.76
CA ALA A 142 -5.28 5.66 -19.39
C ALA A 142 -6.24 4.48 -19.58
N LEU A 143 -6.13 3.75 -20.69
CA LEU A 143 -6.97 2.60 -20.99
C LEU A 143 -6.75 1.45 -20.00
N GLN A 144 -5.51 1.22 -19.57
CA GLN A 144 -5.22 0.19 -18.55
C GLN A 144 -5.90 0.46 -17.21
N ILE A 145 -6.15 1.72 -16.84
CA ILE A 145 -6.92 2.06 -15.64
C ILE A 145 -8.34 1.50 -15.79
N LYS A 146 -8.99 1.82 -16.91
CA LYS A 146 -10.35 1.36 -17.21
C LYS A 146 -10.43 -0.17 -17.31
N GLU A 147 -9.44 -0.81 -17.93
CA GLU A 147 -9.35 -2.27 -18.04
C GLU A 147 -9.16 -2.93 -16.66
N ASN A 148 -8.28 -2.38 -15.80
CA ASN A 148 -8.00 -2.91 -14.46
C ASN A 148 -9.19 -2.78 -13.49
N SER A 149 -10.03 -1.75 -13.68
CA SER A 149 -11.23 -1.51 -12.89
C SER A 149 -12.50 -2.05 -13.54
N GLU A 150 -12.42 -2.82 -14.63
CA GLU A 150 -13.58 -3.33 -15.38
C GLU A 150 -14.59 -2.24 -15.80
N GLY A 151 -14.10 -1.02 -16.05
CA GLY A 151 -14.91 0.12 -16.46
C GLY A 151 -15.37 1.05 -15.34
N GLU A 152 -15.16 0.71 -14.07
CA GLU A 152 -15.57 1.54 -12.92
C GLU A 152 -14.76 2.84 -12.80
N GLU A 153 -13.52 2.85 -13.28
CA GLU A 153 -12.60 3.98 -13.15
C GLU A 153 -12.13 4.51 -14.51
N SER A 154 -11.67 5.76 -14.49
CA SER A 154 -11.11 6.46 -15.64
C SER A 154 -9.99 7.40 -15.20
N LEU A 155 -9.42 8.17 -16.12
CA LEU A 155 -8.45 9.21 -15.77
C LEU A 155 -9.01 10.22 -14.76
N PHE A 156 -10.30 10.54 -14.86
CA PHE A 156 -10.93 11.62 -14.07
C PHE A 156 -11.79 11.12 -12.91
N HIS A 157 -12.05 9.82 -12.83
CA HIS A 157 -12.94 9.22 -11.82
C HIS A 157 -12.36 7.92 -11.27
N GLY A 158 -12.57 7.64 -9.98
CA GLY A 158 -12.05 6.46 -9.27
C GLY A 158 -11.03 6.82 -8.19
N ASP A 159 -10.74 5.88 -7.29
CA ASP A 159 -9.82 6.09 -6.16
C ASP A 159 -8.82 4.94 -5.94
N SER A 160 -8.76 3.97 -6.85
CA SER A 160 -7.84 2.85 -6.72
C SER A 160 -6.37 3.27 -6.71
N ASP A 161 -5.57 2.51 -5.97
CA ASP A 161 -4.13 2.75 -5.92
C ASP A 161 -3.46 2.57 -7.30
N TYR A 162 -3.99 1.65 -8.12
CA TYR A 162 -3.53 1.42 -9.49
C TYR A 162 -3.76 2.65 -10.38
N ARG A 163 -4.95 3.26 -10.29
CA ARG A 163 -5.28 4.52 -10.97
C ARG A 163 -4.31 5.63 -10.56
N LYS A 164 -4.14 5.84 -9.26
CA LYS A 164 -3.25 6.88 -8.71
C LYS A 164 -1.81 6.72 -9.21
N LEU A 165 -1.27 5.50 -9.21
CA LEU A 165 0.06 5.20 -9.73
C LEU A 165 0.17 5.43 -11.24
N SER A 166 -0.86 5.08 -12.01
CA SER A 166 -0.87 5.27 -13.48
C SER A 166 -0.94 6.76 -13.85
N ILE A 167 -1.77 7.54 -13.15
CA ILE A 167 -1.86 9.00 -13.33
C ILE A 167 -0.54 9.67 -12.93
N LEU A 168 0.06 9.25 -11.81
CA LEU A 168 1.37 9.73 -11.38
C LEU A 168 2.42 9.55 -12.48
N LEU A 169 2.44 8.39 -13.15
CA LEU A 169 3.34 8.16 -14.28
C LEU A 169 3.05 9.14 -15.43
N ILE A 170 1.79 9.28 -15.86
CA ILE A 170 1.43 10.17 -16.98
C ILE A 170 1.83 11.62 -16.66
N VAL A 171 1.46 12.12 -15.47
CA VAL A 171 1.72 13.50 -15.05
C VAL A 171 3.20 13.78 -14.91
N THR A 172 4.00 12.84 -14.41
CA THR A 172 5.45 13.05 -14.26
C THR A 172 6.21 12.85 -15.57
N TRP A 173 5.65 12.15 -16.55
CA TRP A 173 6.29 11.91 -17.85
C TRP A 173 5.93 12.96 -18.90
N PHE A 174 4.75 13.56 -18.82
CA PHE A 174 4.32 14.62 -19.75
C PHE A 174 5.28 15.82 -19.82
N PRO A 175 5.93 16.27 -18.73
CA PRO A 175 6.91 17.35 -18.78
C PRO A 175 8.17 17.05 -19.60
N PHE A 176 8.55 15.77 -19.81
CA PHE A 176 9.76 15.43 -20.56
C PHE A 176 9.74 15.92 -22.03
N PRO A 177 8.73 15.61 -22.86
CA PRO A 177 8.65 16.15 -24.21
C PRO A 177 8.50 17.68 -24.22
N MET A 178 7.81 18.27 -23.23
CA MET A 178 7.73 19.73 -23.09
C MET A 178 9.10 20.35 -22.84
N TRP A 179 9.87 19.80 -21.90
CA TRP A 179 11.23 20.24 -21.60
C TRP A 179 12.18 20.05 -22.78
N PHE A 180 12.08 18.91 -23.50
CA PHE A 180 12.80 18.69 -24.75
C PHE A 180 12.51 19.78 -25.79
N SER A 181 11.24 20.16 -25.94
CA SER A 181 10.85 21.19 -26.91
C SER A 181 11.37 22.58 -26.55
N LEU A 182 11.43 22.91 -25.26
CA LEU A 182 11.87 24.22 -24.77
C LEU A 182 13.40 24.38 -24.73
N SER A 183 14.12 23.28 -24.53
CA SER A 183 15.59 23.25 -24.46
C SER A 183 16.25 23.37 -25.84
N VAL A 184 17.59 23.45 -25.86
CA VAL A 184 18.40 23.54 -27.08
C VAL A 184 18.24 22.33 -28.00
N GLU A 185 17.81 21.20 -27.45
CA GLU A 185 17.46 20.00 -28.20
C GLU A 185 16.29 20.24 -29.17
N GLY A 186 15.33 21.09 -28.80
CA GLY A 186 14.15 21.46 -29.58
C GLY A 186 14.24 22.85 -30.20
N PHE A 187 13.43 23.79 -29.70
CA PHE A 187 13.33 25.16 -30.20
C PHE A 187 14.41 26.09 -29.66
N GLY A 188 15.13 25.71 -28.59
CA GLY A 188 16.18 26.54 -28.00
C GLY A 188 15.66 27.80 -27.32
N VAL A 189 14.46 27.74 -26.73
CA VAL A 189 13.91 28.84 -25.91
C VAL A 189 14.75 29.02 -24.64
N ILE A 190 15.17 27.91 -24.06
CA ILE A 190 16.12 27.85 -22.95
C ILE A 190 17.47 27.44 -23.52
N THR A 191 18.49 28.27 -23.32
CA THR A 191 19.84 28.06 -23.86
C THR A 191 20.90 27.86 -22.78
N ASP A 192 20.61 28.14 -21.52
CA ASP A 192 21.53 27.95 -20.40
C ASP A 192 21.76 26.44 -20.15
N PRO A 193 22.97 25.91 -20.40
CA PRO A 193 23.25 24.50 -20.20
C PRO A 193 23.01 24.04 -18.77
N PHE A 194 23.33 24.87 -17.78
CA PHE A 194 23.15 24.53 -16.37
C PHE A 194 21.65 24.32 -16.05
N LEU A 195 20.80 25.24 -16.52
CA LEU A 195 19.36 25.14 -16.31
C LEU A 195 18.76 23.89 -17.00
N ILE A 196 19.23 23.57 -18.21
CA ILE A 196 18.78 22.40 -18.98
C ILE A 196 19.12 21.11 -18.24
N GLU A 197 20.37 20.95 -17.81
CA GLU A 197 20.81 19.77 -17.06
C GLU A 197 20.08 19.63 -15.71
N MET A 198 19.94 20.73 -14.97
CA MET A 198 19.16 20.74 -13.73
C MET A 198 17.70 20.33 -13.96
N GLY A 199 17.09 20.78 -15.05
CA GLY A 199 15.73 20.38 -15.42
C GLY A 199 15.62 18.89 -15.66
N TRP A 200 16.55 18.29 -16.40
CA TRP A 200 16.57 16.84 -16.64
C TRP A 200 16.76 16.04 -15.34
N VAL A 201 17.66 16.47 -14.46
CA VAL A 201 17.89 15.85 -13.15
C VAL A 201 16.62 15.89 -12.30
N VAL A 202 15.98 17.05 -12.19
CA VAL A 202 14.73 17.21 -11.41
C VAL A 202 13.63 16.32 -11.97
N LEU A 203 13.43 16.31 -13.29
CA LEU A 203 12.43 15.46 -13.95
C LEU A 203 12.69 13.97 -13.70
N ASN A 204 13.95 13.54 -13.76
CA ASN A 204 14.34 12.15 -13.48
C ASN A 204 14.06 11.75 -12.02
N ILE A 205 14.46 12.59 -11.06
CA ILE A 205 14.23 12.32 -9.64
C ILE A 205 12.73 12.27 -9.37
N VAL A 206 11.98 13.30 -9.77
CA VAL A 206 10.54 13.38 -9.49
C VAL A 206 9.79 12.22 -10.13
N SER A 207 10.05 11.88 -11.39
CA SER A 207 9.32 10.80 -12.08
C SER A 207 9.65 9.41 -11.52
N LYS A 208 10.92 9.09 -11.29
CA LYS A 208 11.32 7.75 -10.87
C LYS A 208 11.14 7.54 -9.37
N PHE A 209 11.62 8.46 -8.53
CA PHE A 209 11.57 8.28 -7.08
C PHE A 209 10.13 8.33 -6.57
N THR A 210 9.32 9.28 -7.04
CA THR A 210 7.90 9.34 -6.62
C THR A 210 7.16 8.07 -7.03
N PHE A 211 7.39 7.57 -8.24
CA PHE A 211 6.80 6.30 -8.69
C PHE A 211 7.23 5.11 -7.84
N ILE A 212 8.52 5.01 -7.50
CA ILE A 212 9.07 3.93 -6.68
C ILE A 212 8.50 4.02 -5.25
N ILE A 213 8.56 5.20 -4.62
CA ILE A 213 8.04 5.43 -3.26
C ILE A 213 6.55 5.11 -3.20
N TRP A 214 5.76 5.56 -4.19
CA TRP A 214 4.32 5.28 -4.22
C TRP A 214 4.04 3.79 -4.35
N MET A 215 4.77 3.09 -5.23
CA MET A 215 4.64 1.64 -5.39
C MET A 215 5.02 0.90 -4.09
N GLN A 216 6.09 1.29 -3.40
CA GLN A 216 6.45 0.69 -2.11
C GLN A 216 5.38 0.96 -1.05
N ARG A 217 4.81 2.17 -1.02
CA ARG A 217 3.68 2.49 -0.14
C ARG A 217 2.48 1.58 -0.41
N MET A 218 2.10 1.39 -1.67
CA MET A 218 1.00 0.49 -2.04
C MET A 218 1.26 -0.94 -1.54
N LYS A 219 2.47 -1.45 -1.75
CA LYS A 219 2.88 -2.76 -1.23
C LYS A 219 2.73 -2.85 0.29
N MET A 220 3.28 -1.88 1.03
CA MET A 220 3.24 -1.88 2.50
C MET A 220 1.80 -1.77 3.05
N VAL A 221 0.93 -1.03 2.37
CA VAL A 221 -0.49 -0.92 2.73
C VAL A 221 -1.18 -2.26 2.49
N HIS A 222 -0.97 -2.88 1.33
CA HIS A 222 -1.57 -4.17 1.01
C HIS A 222 -1.12 -5.29 1.97
N GLN A 223 0.18 -5.36 2.28
CA GLN A 223 0.71 -6.34 3.23
C GLN A 223 0.11 -6.18 4.63
N ARG A 224 0.03 -4.93 5.13
CA ARG A 224 -0.62 -4.65 6.42
C ARG A 224 -2.09 -5.06 6.46
N LYS A 225 -2.83 -4.87 5.36
CA LYS A 225 -4.23 -5.33 5.25
C LYS A 225 -4.33 -6.84 5.35
N ILE A 226 -3.47 -7.59 4.65
CA ILE A 226 -3.48 -9.06 4.69
C ILE A 226 -3.09 -9.58 6.08
N GLU A 227 -2.03 -9.02 6.68
CA GLU A 227 -1.56 -9.39 8.02
C GLU A 227 -2.66 -9.14 9.06
N SER A 228 -3.25 -7.95 9.06
CA SER A 228 -4.37 -7.59 9.93
C SER A 228 -5.55 -8.56 9.78
N ALA A 229 -5.87 -8.95 8.55
CA ALA A 229 -6.95 -9.89 8.29
C ALA A 229 -6.61 -11.30 8.78
N ARG A 230 -5.38 -11.78 8.59
CA ARG A 230 -4.93 -13.09 9.11
C ARG A 230 -5.04 -13.15 10.63
N GLU A 231 -4.54 -12.13 11.33
CA GLU A 231 -4.63 -12.04 12.78
C GLU A 231 -6.07 -12.04 13.27
N LEU A 232 -6.96 -11.29 12.60
CA LEU A 232 -8.38 -11.23 12.95
C LEU A 232 -9.08 -12.61 12.83
N TYR A 233 -8.59 -13.45 11.92
CA TYR A 233 -9.09 -14.80 11.72
C TYR A 233 -8.35 -15.88 12.50
N GLY A 234 -7.35 -15.51 13.33
CA GLY A 234 -6.52 -16.45 14.09
C GLY A 234 -5.76 -17.41 13.19
N LEU A 235 -5.41 -16.98 11.97
CA LEU A 235 -4.72 -17.81 10.99
C LEU A 235 -3.20 -17.72 11.18
N SER A 236 -2.51 -18.83 10.90
CA SER A 236 -1.05 -18.86 10.92
C SER A 236 -0.48 -18.03 9.76
N PRO A 237 0.71 -17.40 9.91
CA PRO A 237 1.41 -16.75 8.80
C PRO A 237 1.67 -17.66 7.60
N SER A 238 1.72 -18.98 7.82
CA SER A 238 1.91 -19.99 6.77
C SER A 238 0.66 -20.28 5.93
N ASP A 239 -0.52 -19.85 6.39
CA ASP A 239 -1.76 -20.17 5.70
C ASP A 239 -1.91 -19.22 4.49
N GLU A 240 -1.80 -19.80 3.30
CA GLU A 240 -2.14 -19.12 2.06
C GLU A 240 -3.64 -18.82 2.07
N MET A 241 -3.99 -17.54 2.10
CA MET A 241 -5.36 -17.09 2.08
C MET A 241 -5.54 -16.12 0.94
N THR A 242 -6.51 -16.39 0.08
CA THR A 242 -6.81 -15.49 -1.03
C THR A 242 -7.70 -14.34 -0.57
N GLU A 243 -7.69 -13.22 -1.29
CA GLU A 243 -8.61 -12.10 -1.01
C GLU A 243 -10.08 -12.54 -1.11
N GLU A 244 -10.39 -13.54 -1.95
CA GLU A 244 -11.72 -14.13 -2.04
C GLU A 244 -12.11 -14.90 -0.78
N ASP A 245 -11.19 -15.66 -0.18
CA ASP A 245 -11.45 -16.38 1.06
C ASP A 245 -11.74 -15.41 2.20
N LEU A 246 -10.99 -14.30 2.25
CA LEU A 246 -11.23 -13.20 3.18
C LEU A 246 -12.63 -12.61 2.99
N LYS A 247 -13.02 -12.30 1.75
CA LYS A 247 -14.35 -11.77 1.43
C LYS A 247 -15.46 -12.75 1.78
N LYS A 248 -15.29 -14.04 1.50
CA LYS A 248 -16.27 -15.09 1.87
C LYS A 248 -16.42 -15.18 3.39
N ARG A 249 -15.32 -15.22 4.14
CA ARG A 249 -15.36 -15.22 5.61
C ARG A 249 -16.01 -13.94 6.14
N ALA A 250 -15.69 -12.77 5.56
CA ALA A 250 -16.31 -11.49 5.91
C ALA A 250 -17.82 -11.54 5.73
N ALA A 251 -18.29 -12.03 4.58
CA ALA A 251 -19.71 -12.14 4.24
C ALA A 251 -20.44 -13.12 5.17
N THR A 252 -19.76 -14.21 5.56
CA THR A 252 -20.32 -15.18 6.52
C THR A 252 -20.41 -14.59 7.93
N SER A 253 -19.52 -13.65 8.27
CA SER A 253 -19.52 -12.96 9.56
C SER A 253 -20.33 -11.65 9.59
N GLY A 254 -20.86 -11.17 8.45
CA GLY A 254 -21.37 -9.80 8.32
C GLY A 254 -22.89 -9.66 8.46
N ILE A 255 -23.32 -9.08 9.58
CA ILE A 255 -24.62 -8.39 9.74
C ILE A 255 -24.48 -7.01 9.08
N SER A 256 -25.24 -6.72 8.02
CA SER A 256 -25.14 -5.48 7.22
C SER A 256 -25.82 -4.25 7.86
N GLY A 257 -25.89 -4.19 9.19
CA GLY A 257 -26.46 -3.06 9.92
C GLY A 257 -25.36 -2.08 10.35
N GLY A 258 -25.66 -0.78 10.36
CA GLY A 258 -24.76 0.22 10.95
C GLY A 258 -24.30 -0.20 12.35
N ILE A 259 -23.08 0.20 12.73
CA ILE A 259 -22.51 -0.14 14.04
C ILE A 259 -23.33 0.59 15.10
N ASN A 260 -24.15 -0.16 15.84
CA ASN A 260 -24.76 0.36 17.06
C ASN A 260 -23.92 -0.11 18.26
N PRO A 261 -23.19 0.79 18.94
CA PRO A 261 -22.36 0.45 20.11
C PRO A 261 -23.15 -0.26 21.22
N GLU A 262 -24.45 0.04 21.34
CA GLU A 262 -25.34 -0.59 22.32
C GLU A 262 -25.44 -2.11 22.16
N ASN A 263 -25.28 -2.63 20.92
CA ASN A 263 -25.31 -4.07 20.65
C ASN A 263 -24.15 -4.83 21.32
N TYR A 264 -23.10 -4.11 21.72
CA TYR A 264 -21.93 -4.65 22.40
C TYR A 264 -21.92 -4.30 23.90
N GLY A 265 -23.00 -3.68 24.40
CA GLY A 265 -23.05 -3.15 25.76
C GLY A 265 -22.18 -1.92 25.99
N LEU A 266 -21.78 -1.23 24.91
CA LEU A 266 -21.04 0.03 24.96
C LEU A 266 -21.99 1.23 24.95
N GLY A 267 -21.55 2.36 25.49
CA GLY A 267 -22.30 3.62 25.53
C GLY A 267 -23.20 3.76 26.75
N GLN A 268 -22.96 3.01 27.82
CA GLN A 268 -23.76 3.08 29.06
C GLN A 268 -22.89 3.51 30.25
N GLY A 269 -23.38 4.48 31.04
CA GLY A 269 -22.74 4.91 32.28
C GLY A 269 -21.73 6.06 32.12
N GLU A 270 -20.87 6.27 33.12
CA GLU A 270 -19.93 7.40 33.17
C GLU A 270 -18.83 7.33 32.09
N GLU A 271 -18.56 6.14 31.54
CA GLU A 271 -17.55 5.93 30.49
C GLU A 271 -18.13 5.96 29.06
N ALA A 272 -19.44 6.20 28.91
CA ALA A 272 -20.15 6.08 27.63
C ALA A 272 -19.48 6.83 26.47
N ASP A 273 -19.01 8.06 26.69
CA ASP A 273 -18.34 8.85 25.66
C ASP A 273 -17.05 8.17 25.15
N SER A 274 -16.27 7.57 26.05
CA SER A 274 -15.02 6.89 25.70
C SER A 274 -15.26 5.53 25.03
N GLU A 275 -16.35 4.85 25.37
CA GLU A 275 -16.78 3.60 24.74
C GLU A 275 -17.33 3.84 23.31
N LEU A 276 -18.16 4.87 23.14
CA LEU A 276 -18.63 5.32 21.83
C LEU A 276 -17.44 5.72 20.95
N LYS A 277 -16.46 6.43 21.52
CA LYS A 277 -15.25 6.83 20.81
C LYS A 277 -14.40 5.63 20.37
N LEU A 278 -14.29 4.60 21.21
CA LEU A 278 -13.61 3.35 20.83
C LEU A 278 -14.27 2.72 19.60
N ALA A 279 -15.61 2.60 19.62
CA ALA A 279 -16.36 2.02 18.51
C ALA A 279 -16.16 2.81 17.20
N GLU A 280 -16.21 4.14 17.28
CA GLU A 280 -15.93 5.04 16.16
C GLU A 280 -14.51 4.83 15.62
N LEU A 281 -13.48 4.86 16.48
CA LEU A 281 -12.08 4.69 16.09
C LEU A 281 -11.82 3.36 15.38
N VAL A 282 -12.38 2.26 15.88
CA VAL A 282 -12.24 0.93 15.28
C VAL A 282 -12.92 0.91 13.91
N ALA A 283 -14.13 1.47 13.81
CA ALA A 283 -14.87 1.55 12.55
C ALA A 283 -14.11 2.34 11.49
N GLU A 284 -13.64 3.54 11.84
CA GLU A 284 -12.90 4.38 10.92
C GLU A 284 -11.56 3.76 10.53
N THR A 285 -10.87 3.09 11.47
CA THR A 285 -9.62 2.38 11.20
C THR A 285 -9.85 1.27 10.19
N LEU A 286 -10.91 0.47 10.36
CA LEU A 286 -11.23 -0.61 9.43
C LEU A 286 -11.72 -0.08 8.08
N VAL A 287 -12.48 1.02 8.03
CA VAL A 287 -12.80 1.70 6.76
C VAL A 287 -11.53 2.15 6.05
N THR A 288 -10.57 2.75 6.78
CA THR A 288 -9.29 3.23 6.22
C THR A 288 -8.45 2.07 5.68
N LEU A 289 -8.51 0.92 6.34
CA LEU A 289 -7.86 -0.31 5.89
C LEU A 289 -8.66 -1.03 4.78
N GLY A 290 -9.84 -0.55 4.38
CA GLY A 290 -10.72 -1.25 3.43
C GLY A 290 -11.24 -2.59 3.96
N MET A 291 -11.36 -2.69 5.28
CA MET A 291 -11.81 -3.84 6.06
C MET A 291 -13.12 -3.54 6.81
N SER A 292 -13.93 -2.60 6.32
CA SER A 292 -15.16 -2.14 7.01
C SER A 292 -16.16 -3.26 7.32
N SER A 293 -16.22 -4.30 6.48
CA SER A 293 -17.02 -5.51 6.70
C SER A 293 -16.61 -6.33 7.93
N HIS A 294 -15.43 -6.08 8.50
CA HIS A 294 -14.90 -6.78 9.66
C HIS A 294 -15.09 -6.02 10.98
N THR A 295 -15.77 -4.87 10.94
CA THR A 295 -15.88 -3.99 12.11
C THR A 295 -16.61 -4.61 13.27
N ASP A 296 -17.74 -5.26 13.00
CA ASP A 296 -18.53 -5.93 14.04
C ASP A 296 -17.69 -7.01 14.75
N ARG A 297 -17.03 -7.87 13.98
CA ARG A 297 -16.15 -8.92 14.52
C ARG A 297 -15.02 -8.36 15.37
N MET A 298 -14.35 -7.30 14.90
CA MET A 298 -13.26 -6.67 15.66
C MET A 298 -13.78 -6.10 16.98
N LEU A 299 -14.91 -5.40 16.96
CA LEU A 299 -15.52 -4.85 18.18
C LEU A 299 -15.93 -5.94 19.17
N ARG A 300 -16.55 -7.03 18.70
CA ARG A 300 -16.84 -8.19 19.57
C ARG A 300 -15.58 -8.74 20.22
N LEU A 301 -14.53 -9.00 19.43
CA LEU A 301 -13.26 -9.53 19.96
C LEU A 301 -12.65 -8.60 21.01
N MET A 302 -12.70 -7.28 20.80
CA MET A 302 -12.21 -6.30 21.77
C MET A 302 -13.04 -6.32 23.06
N VAL A 303 -14.37 -6.25 22.95
CA VAL A 303 -15.28 -6.24 24.10
C VAL A 303 -15.23 -7.54 24.89
N ASP A 304 -15.20 -8.69 24.21
CA ASP A 304 -15.09 -10.02 24.83
C ASP A 304 -13.78 -10.18 25.63
N ASN A 305 -12.73 -9.46 25.24
CA ASN A 305 -11.45 -9.40 25.95
C ASN A 305 -11.32 -8.23 26.94
N GLY A 306 -12.42 -7.53 27.23
CA GLY A 306 -12.46 -6.44 28.21
C GLY A 306 -11.87 -5.12 27.72
N VAL A 307 -11.70 -4.93 26.41
CA VAL A 307 -11.28 -3.68 25.79
C VAL A 307 -12.53 -2.88 25.42
N THR A 308 -13.09 -2.17 26.40
CA THR A 308 -14.37 -1.44 26.25
C THR A 308 -14.20 0.06 26.03
N ASN A 309 -13.07 0.67 26.42
CA ASN A 309 -12.84 2.10 26.27
C ASN A 309 -11.44 2.43 25.70
N THR A 310 -11.24 3.70 25.32
CA THR A 310 -9.98 4.18 24.72
C THR A 310 -8.78 4.14 25.69
N ALA A 311 -9.01 4.24 27.00
CA ALA A 311 -7.94 4.16 28.00
C ALA A 311 -7.37 2.75 28.12
N VAL A 312 -8.21 1.71 28.00
CA VAL A 312 -7.74 0.31 27.88
C VAL A 312 -6.98 0.13 26.58
N LEU A 313 -7.53 0.63 25.46
CA LEU A 313 -6.89 0.53 24.15
C LEU A 313 -5.47 1.10 24.17
N GLU A 314 -5.24 2.28 24.76
CA GLU A 314 -3.90 2.92 24.85
C GLU A 314 -2.85 2.05 25.56
N ARG A 315 -3.27 1.16 26.48
CA ARG A 315 -2.35 0.37 27.32
C ARG A 315 -2.02 -1.00 26.74
N LEU A 316 -2.74 -1.42 25.70
CA LEU A 316 -2.45 -2.68 25.04
C LEU A 316 -1.06 -2.61 24.41
N ASN A 317 -0.23 -3.60 24.72
CA ASN A 317 1.03 -3.83 24.05
C ASN A 317 0.96 -5.15 23.28
N GLN A 318 1.99 -5.44 22.48
CA GLN A 318 2.03 -6.63 21.63
C GLN A 318 1.87 -7.92 22.44
N GLU A 319 2.56 -8.04 23.59
CA GLU A 319 2.48 -9.21 24.47
C GLU A 319 1.06 -9.43 24.98
N ARG A 320 0.40 -8.36 25.45
CA ARG A 320 -0.96 -8.43 25.97
C ARG A 320 -1.98 -8.76 24.87
N CYS A 321 -1.79 -8.23 23.66
CA CYS A 321 -2.62 -8.62 22.53
C CYS A 321 -2.45 -10.10 22.19
N MET A 322 -1.24 -10.65 22.26
CA MET A 322 -1.02 -12.09 22.09
C MET A 322 -1.72 -12.91 23.17
N GLU A 323 -1.66 -12.50 24.44
CA GLU A 323 -2.38 -13.18 25.54
C GLU A 323 -3.91 -13.17 25.36
N LEU A 324 -4.45 -12.06 24.85
CA LEU A 324 -5.89 -11.87 24.61
C LEU A 324 -6.33 -12.39 23.23
N ASN A 325 -5.43 -12.97 22.43
CA ASN A 325 -5.68 -13.35 21.03
C ASN A 325 -6.28 -12.19 20.19
N LEU A 326 -5.83 -10.96 20.45
CA LEU A 326 -6.22 -9.76 19.72
C LEU A 326 -5.24 -9.49 18.56
N PRO A 327 -5.72 -9.04 17.40
CA PRO A 327 -4.87 -8.73 16.25
C PRO A 327 -4.05 -7.45 16.49
N TRP A 328 -2.78 -7.62 16.87
CA TRP A 328 -1.89 -6.52 17.24
C TRP A 328 -1.79 -5.45 16.14
N ALA A 329 -1.71 -5.83 14.86
CA ALA A 329 -1.60 -4.86 13.77
C ALA A 329 -2.82 -3.92 13.69
N LEU A 330 -4.02 -4.44 13.98
CA LEU A 330 -5.25 -3.65 14.03
C LEU A 330 -5.33 -2.79 15.29
N ILE A 331 -4.93 -3.34 16.44
CA ILE A 331 -4.87 -2.60 17.70
C ILE A 331 -3.88 -1.43 17.58
N GLU A 332 -2.67 -1.69 17.10
CA GLU A 332 -1.64 -0.67 16.87
C GLU A 332 -2.13 0.41 15.89
N SER A 333 -2.81 0.02 14.81
CA SER A 333 -3.38 0.97 13.85
C SER A 333 -4.45 1.86 14.50
N THR A 334 -5.30 1.29 15.34
CA THR A 334 -6.35 2.02 16.08
C THR A 334 -5.72 2.95 17.12
N GLN A 335 -4.68 2.51 17.84
CA GLN A 335 -3.91 3.31 18.80
C GLN A 335 -3.22 4.51 18.13
N ARG A 336 -2.57 4.30 16.97
CA ARG A 336 -1.94 5.38 16.21
C ARG A 336 -2.96 6.42 15.76
N ARG A 337 -4.14 5.98 15.32
CA ARG A 337 -5.25 6.88 14.97
C ARG A 337 -5.72 7.69 16.17
N TRP A 338 -5.96 7.02 17.29
CA TRP A 338 -6.35 7.67 18.55
C TRP A 338 -5.32 8.71 19.00
N THR A 339 -4.03 8.39 18.94
CA THR A 339 -2.94 9.31 19.28
C THR A 339 -2.96 10.56 18.39
N ALA A 340 -3.17 10.38 17.08
CA ALA A 340 -3.29 11.49 16.14
C ALA A 340 -4.51 12.38 16.44
N GLU A 341 -5.63 11.79 16.81
CA GLU A 341 -6.84 12.53 17.16
C GLU A 341 -6.70 13.30 18.49
N LYS A 342 -6.07 12.69 19.49
CA LYS A 342 -5.75 13.33 20.78
C LYS A 342 -4.84 14.55 20.59
N MET A 343 -3.88 14.47 19.67
CA MET A 343 -3.06 15.63 19.26
C MET A 343 -3.91 16.74 18.64
N ASN A 344 -4.90 16.40 17.81
CA ASN A 344 -5.82 17.39 17.20
C ASN A 344 -6.80 18.01 18.21
N MET A 345 -7.21 17.27 19.24
CA MET A 345 -8.09 17.78 20.30
C MET A 345 -7.38 18.67 21.32
N GLY A 346 -6.06 18.86 21.22
CA GLY A 346 -5.28 19.68 22.16
C GLY A 346 -5.26 19.13 23.59
N GLN A 347 -5.61 17.85 23.78
CA GLN A 347 -5.66 17.18 25.08
C GLN A 347 -4.28 16.76 25.60
N ASP A 348 -3.25 16.82 24.77
CA ASP A 348 -1.88 16.45 25.14
C ASP A 348 -1.11 17.64 25.73
N LYS A 349 -1.64 18.23 26.82
CA LYS A 349 -0.88 19.16 27.67
C LYS A 349 -0.09 18.37 28.71
N GLY A 350 0.87 17.55 28.27
CA GLY A 350 2.11 17.14 28.98
C GLY A 350 2.09 16.86 30.49
N GLY A 351 0.96 16.49 31.08
CA GLY A 351 0.86 16.19 32.51
C GLY A 351 1.18 14.73 32.76
N SER A 352 2.36 14.46 33.32
CA SER A 352 2.70 13.14 33.87
C SER A 352 1.81 12.87 35.08
N ILE A 353 0.61 12.33 34.84
CA ILE A 353 -0.26 11.85 35.89
C ILE A 353 0.15 10.40 36.18
N GLU A 354 0.88 10.18 37.27
CA GLU A 354 0.93 8.87 37.93
C GLU A 354 -0.50 8.54 38.40
N LYS A 355 -1.24 7.83 37.54
CA LYS A 355 -2.56 7.30 37.88
C LYS A 355 -2.39 5.83 38.20
N GLU A 356 -2.73 5.45 39.44
CA GLU A 356 -3.02 4.05 39.83
C GLU A 356 -3.72 3.34 38.68
N ASP A 357 -3.27 2.13 38.33
CA ASP A 357 -3.75 1.36 37.19
C ASP A 357 -5.28 1.11 37.24
N PRO A 358 -6.15 1.91 36.55
CA PRO A 358 -7.59 1.66 36.49
C PRO A 358 -7.91 0.28 35.92
N PHE A 359 -6.98 -0.35 35.19
CA PHE A 359 -7.16 -1.69 34.68
C PHE A 359 -7.27 -2.70 35.81
N LYS A 360 -6.49 -2.54 36.89
CA LYS A 360 -6.60 -3.38 38.09
C LYS A 360 -7.97 -3.23 38.75
N LYS A 361 -8.50 -2.00 38.84
CA LYS A 361 -9.86 -1.73 39.38
C LYS A 361 -10.96 -2.33 38.51
N LEU A 362 -10.84 -2.24 37.18
CA LEU A 362 -11.79 -2.83 36.23
C LEU A 362 -11.73 -4.36 36.22
N LEU A 363 -10.53 -4.95 36.35
CA LEU A 363 -10.34 -6.40 36.45
C LEU A 363 -10.94 -6.94 37.75
N ASP A 364 -10.74 -6.24 38.86
CA ASP A 364 -11.34 -6.60 40.14
C ASP A 364 -12.87 -6.45 40.10
N ALA A 365 -13.40 -5.38 39.50
CA ALA A 365 -14.85 -5.20 39.32
C ALA A 365 -15.49 -6.24 38.38
N ASN A 366 -14.83 -6.60 37.28
CA ASN A 366 -15.32 -7.65 36.37
C ASN A 366 -15.17 -9.05 36.98
N LYS A 367 -14.12 -9.29 37.75
CA LYS A 367 -13.94 -10.52 38.52
C LYS A 367 -15.05 -10.65 39.57
N GLU A 368 -15.40 -9.57 40.26
CA GLU A 368 -16.54 -9.51 41.19
C GLU A 368 -17.88 -9.77 40.48
N ARG A 369 -18.13 -9.20 39.30
CA ARG A 369 -19.32 -9.49 38.48
C ARG A 369 -19.40 -10.96 38.04
N MET A 370 -18.27 -11.57 37.71
CA MET A 370 -18.17 -12.98 37.33
C MET A 370 -18.38 -13.92 38.52
N THR A 371 -17.83 -13.59 39.70
CA THR A 371 -18.06 -14.36 40.93
C THR A 371 -19.46 -14.16 41.51
N GLY A 372 -20.06 -12.97 41.36
CA GLY A 372 -21.42 -12.66 41.83
C GLY A 372 -22.50 -13.42 41.07
N LYS A 373 -22.30 -13.69 39.77
CA LYS A 373 -23.20 -14.56 38.98
C LYS A 373 -23.15 -16.03 39.42
N ASN A 374 -22.08 -16.50 40.06
CA ASN A 374 -22.01 -17.85 40.62
C ASN A 374 -22.69 -17.99 42.00
N LEU A 375 -22.90 -16.89 42.74
CA LEU A 375 -23.63 -16.95 44.02
C LEU A 375 -25.16 -16.91 43.84
N MET A 376 -25.67 -16.33 42.76
CA MET A 376 -27.13 -16.25 42.53
C MET A 376 -27.78 -17.52 41.98
N ASN A 377 -26.99 -18.54 41.58
CA ASN A 377 -27.51 -19.88 41.23
C ASN A 377 -27.44 -20.90 42.38
N ALA A 378 -27.05 -20.49 43.59
CA ALA A 378 -27.18 -21.30 44.80
C ALA A 378 -28.46 -20.94 45.58
N LEU A 379 -29.57 -21.52 45.11
CA LEU A 379 -30.89 -21.75 45.71
C LEU A 379 -31.21 -21.27 47.15
N PRO A 380 -32.47 -20.85 47.37
CA PRO A 380 -33.21 -21.24 48.56
C PRO A 380 -34.44 -22.07 48.15
N GLY A 381 -34.34 -23.40 48.29
CA GLY A 381 -35.51 -24.27 48.10
C GLY A 381 -35.21 -25.75 47.84
N MET A 382 -34.54 -26.46 48.74
CA MET A 382 -34.72 -27.91 48.85
C MET A 382 -34.76 -28.35 50.32
N PRO A 383 -35.75 -29.18 50.71
CA PRO A 383 -35.85 -29.74 52.06
C PRO A 383 -34.77 -30.80 52.29
N GLY A 384 -34.27 -30.83 53.53
CA GLY A 384 -33.11 -31.61 53.95
C GLY A 384 -33.22 -33.11 53.68
N ILE A 385 -32.21 -33.64 53.01
CA ILE A 385 -31.91 -35.07 52.94
C ILE A 385 -30.90 -35.38 54.05
N ASN A 386 -31.33 -36.17 55.04
CA ASN A 386 -30.46 -36.75 56.05
C ASN A 386 -29.41 -37.66 55.38
N THR A 387 -28.14 -37.36 55.59
CA THR A 387 -27.03 -38.27 55.30
C THR A 387 -26.89 -39.32 56.42
N PRO A 388 -26.80 -40.61 56.10
CA PRO A 388 -26.45 -41.65 57.06
C PRO A 388 -24.93 -41.65 57.36
N PRO A 389 -24.50 -42.28 58.47
CA PRO A 389 -23.14 -42.18 58.96
C PRO A 389 -22.13 -42.93 58.08
N VAL A 390 -20.95 -42.33 58.02
CA VAL A 390 -19.73 -42.80 57.34
C VAL A 390 -19.27 -44.13 57.98
N ALA A 391 -19.21 -45.19 57.17
CA ALA A 391 -18.46 -46.39 57.47
C ALA A 391 -17.04 -46.23 56.90
N GLY A 392 -16.04 -46.35 57.78
CA GLY A 392 -14.64 -46.43 57.38
C GLY A 392 -14.23 -47.84 56.93
N ALA A 393 -13.13 -47.90 56.19
CA ALA A 393 -12.14 -48.98 56.04
C ALA A 393 -11.47 -48.79 54.67
N GLY A 394 -10.16 -48.53 54.63
CA GLY A 394 -9.14 -49.55 54.35
C GLY A 394 -8.74 -49.42 52.88
N GLY A 395 -7.51 -49.05 52.50
CA GLY A 395 -6.30 -49.83 52.73
C GLY A 395 -5.88 -50.50 51.41
N THR A 396 -4.56 -50.51 51.15
CA THR A 396 -3.79 -51.35 50.20
C THR A 396 -3.69 -51.00 48.71
N THR A 397 -2.47 -50.57 48.32
CA THR A 397 -1.55 -51.14 47.29
C THR A 397 -2.18 -51.81 46.06
N TRP A 398 -1.87 -51.43 44.81
CA TRP A 398 -0.56 -51.51 44.14
C TRP A 398 -0.46 -50.50 43.00
#